data_AF-A0A413NC04-F1
#
_entry.id   AF-A0A413NC04-F1
#
_cell.length_a   1.000
_cell.length_b   1.000
_cell.length_c   1.000
_cell.angle_alpha   90.00
_cell.angle_beta   90.00
_cell.angle_gamma   90.00
#
_symmetry.space_group_name_H-M   'P 1'
#
loop_
_entity.id
_entity.type
_entity.pdbx_description
1 polymer ?
#
loop_
_entity_poly.entity_id
_entity_poly.type
_entity_poly.pdbx_seq_one_letter_code
_entity_poly.pdbx_strand_id
1 'polypeptide(L)'
;MKKRLISVLVMLLLPLLVVARQRVIVDTDIDSDVDDAGTLAMLYTLHKQHKINLLGTIVTSDDPFAVTCVSAFNAYYGMGDLPLGFLKGQSFLKNHSRYTRQISEEFPHDLPSWKDAETATNTYRKLLAGSPDHSVVILTIGHLSSLQRLLQSPADQYSHLNGKQLVEAKVKRWYCMGGLFPEGKEANFSRPDPGATVFCLANWTKEVVFCGWEIGERIITGDLALKAELNPKNPMYRAYELYNDFKGRASWDQVTAFLLADEASHYLELDNAGSCLLEADGSNRWISGKKGNQFIVRFRPEVNVKELAGKITDLMLGKNILDYSYLPWVGKSVDFSHGPLAVSENKRFLVHADGTPFFYMGDTAWELFHRLTEEEIDRYLENRREKGFNVIQAVILAELDGLNTPDRNGNRPLVNNDPAQPDEAYFNWVDRIINKAAAKGLYMGLLPTWGDKVDKQWGIGPVIFNERNIAGYGRFLANRYKDYPNIIWIIGGDRNGAMPICLSGMRWQMRSSR
;
A
#
# COMPACT_ATOMS: atom_id res chain seq x y z
N MET A 1 -25.88 -1.15 -54.72
CA MET A 1 -27.07 -0.84 -53.90
C MET A 1 -26.75 -1.08 -52.43
N LYS A 2 -26.92 -0.01 -51.64
CA LYS A 2 -26.81 0.16 -50.17
C LYS A 2 -27.08 -1.05 -49.27
N LYS A 3 -26.29 -1.11 -48.17
CA LYS A 3 -26.57 -1.48 -46.74
C LYS A 3 -25.48 -2.44 -46.23
N ARG A 4 -24.77 -2.24 -45.11
CA ARG A 4 -25.01 -1.46 -43.87
C ARG A 4 -23.66 -1.25 -43.14
N LEU A 5 -23.51 -0.07 -42.53
CA LEU A 5 -22.65 0.19 -41.38
C LEU A 5 -22.97 -0.80 -40.25
N ILE A 6 -21.94 -1.24 -39.52
CA ILE A 6 -21.78 -1.01 -38.07
C ILE A 6 -20.32 -1.35 -37.71
N SER A 7 -19.62 -0.33 -37.24
CA SER A 7 -18.30 -0.43 -36.62
C SER A 7 -18.42 -1.12 -35.27
N VAL A 8 -17.58 -2.13 -35.00
CA VAL A 8 -17.35 -2.64 -33.64
C VAL A 8 -15.85 -2.71 -33.44
N LEU A 9 -15.30 -1.63 -32.89
CA LEU A 9 -13.94 -1.54 -32.38
C LEU A 9 -13.97 -2.08 -30.95
N VAL A 10 -13.63 -3.35 -30.73
CA VAL A 10 -13.37 -3.88 -29.38
C VAL A 10 -11.87 -3.76 -29.13
N MET A 11 -11.45 -2.58 -28.66
CA MET A 11 -10.19 -2.46 -27.94
C MET A 11 -10.39 -3.14 -26.58
N LEU A 12 -9.81 -4.33 -26.40
CA LEU A 12 -9.55 -4.88 -25.07
C LEU A 12 -8.38 -4.11 -24.44
N LEU A 13 -8.65 -2.89 -24.01
CA LEU A 13 -7.99 -2.32 -22.85
C LEU A 13 -8.47 -3.16 -21.67
N LEU A 14 -7.63 -4.04 -21.13
CA LEU A 14 -7.79 -4.41 -19.72
C LEU A 14 -7.46 -3.14 -18.95
N PRO A 15 -8.44 -2.45 -18.33
CA PRO A 15 -8.07 -1.48 -17.33
C PRO A 15 -7.51 -2.33 -16.19
N LEU A 16 -6.25 -2.09 -15.81
CA LEU A 16 -5.91 -2.18 -14.41
C LEU A 16 -6.88 -1.21 -13.72
N LEU A 17 -8.05 -1.73 -13.31
CA LEU A 17 -8.94 -1.05 -12.39
C LEU A 17 -8.16 -0.97 -11.08
N VAL A 18 -7.27 0.02 -11.00
CA VAL A 18 -6.89 0.59 -9.73
C VAL A 18 -8.20 1.17 -9.21
N VAL A 19 -8.91 0.40 -8.39
CA VAL A 19 -9.99 0.95 -7.58
C VAL A 19 -9.33 2.09 -6.80
N ALA A 20 -9.69 3.33 -7.14
CA ALA A 20 -9.11 4.49 -6.50
C ALA A 20 -9.45 4.39 -5.01
N ARG A 21 -8.44 4.06 -4.19
CA ARG A 21 -8.59 3.92 -2.74
C ARG A 21 -9.16 5.22 -2.19
N GLN A 22 -10.15 5.12 -1.32
CA GLN A 22 -10.74 6.29 -0.67
C GLN A 22 -9.64 6.99 0.13
N ARG A 23 -9.43 8.30 -0.12
CA ARG A 23 -8.46 9.10 0.62
C ARG A 23 -9.14 9.66 1.84
N VAL A 24 -8.69 9.33 3.04
CA VAL A 24 -9.42 9.61 4.27
C VAL A 24 -8.61 10.55 5.15
N ILE A 25 -9.23 11.63 5.61
CA ILE A 25 -8.76 12.42 6.75
C ILE A 25 -9.68 12.06 7.91
N VAL A 26 -9.12 11.63 9.04
CA VAL A 26 -9.90 11.38 10.27
C VAL A 26 -9.75 12.56 11.23
N ASP A 27 -10.84 12.94 11.87
CA ASP A 27 -10.93 13.99 12.88
C ASP A 27 -11.59 13.43 14.14
N THR A 28 -10.81 13.35 15.22
CA THR A 28 -11.10 12.58 16.45
C THR A 28 -10.84 13.45 17.68
N ASP A 29 -11.63 13.30 18.73
CA ASP A 29 -11.35 13.91 20.03
C ASP A 29 -10.51 12.97 20.93
N ILE A 30 -10.58 11.65 20.77
CA ILE A 30 -9.81 10.59 21.49
C ILE A 30 -9.75 10.70 23.02
N ASP A 31 -10.38 11.69 23.62
CA ASP A 31 -10.23 11.99 25.04
C ASP A 31 -11.42 11.48 25.86
N SER A 32 -12.62 11.51 25.27
CA SER A 32 -13.88 11.46 26.00
C SER A 32 -14.37 10.03 26.21
N ASP A 33 -14.29 9.19 25.18
CA ASP A 33 -14.63 7.77 25.21
C ASP A 33 -13.51 6.93 24.55
N VAL A 34 -13.60 5.60 24.65
CA VAL A 34 -12.56 4.68 24.17
C VAL A 34 -12.81 4.19 22.75
N ASP A 35 -13.96 4.52 22.16
CA ASP A 35 -14.28 4.13 20.80
C ASP A 35 -13.40 4.79 19.75
N ASP A 36 -12.88 6.00 19.98
CA ASP A 36 -11.85 6.60 19.12
C ASP A 36 -10.59 5.71 19.01
N ALA A 37 -10.13 5.15 20.14
CA ALA A 37 -8.96 4.28 20.17
C ALA A 37 -9.17 3.01 19.33
N GLY A 38 -10.37 2.41 19.44
CA GLY A 38 -10.79 1.31 18.57
C GLY A 38 -10.86 1.72 17.10
N THR A 39 -11.36 2.92 16.83
CA THR A 39 -11.54 3.45 15.48
C THR A 39 -10.22 3.75 14.78
N LEU A 40 -9.24 4.34 15.48
CA LEU A 40 -7.90 4.54 14.94
C LEU A 40 -7.26 3.20 14.56
N ALA A 41 -7.37 2.18 15.43
CA ALA A 41 -6.88 0.85 15.12
C ALA A 41 -7.53 0.28 13.83
N MET A 42 -8.85 0.43 13.67
CA MET A 42 -9.55 0.03 12.44
C MET A 42 -9.06 0.77 11.20
N LEU A 43 -8.83 2.09 11.29
CA LEU A 43 -8.38 2.89 10.17
C LEU A 43 -6.96 2.50 9.74
N TYR A 44 -6.06 2.21 10.69
CA TYR A 44 -4.73 1.68 10.38
C TYR A 44 -4.83 0.30 9.73
N THR A 45 -5.73 -0.56 10.19
CA THR A 45 -6.01 -1.86 9.58
C THR A 45 -6.46 -1.70 8.13
N LEU A 46 -7.48 -0.88 7.87
CA LEU A 46 -8.00 -0.62 6.52
C LEU A 46 -6.93 0.01 5.61
N HIS A 47 -6.06 0.85 6.15
CA HIS A 47 -4.95 1.45 5.41
C HIS A 47 -3.91 0.39 5.00
N LYS A 48 -3.48 -0.44 5.96
CA LYS A 48 -2.52 -1.54 5.72
C LYS A 48 -3.08 -2.62 4.79
N GLN A 49 -4.38 -2.88 4.87
CA GLN A 49 -5.11 -3.73 3.93
C GLN A 49 -5.36 -3.08 2.56
N HIS A 50 -4.86 -1.85 2.35
CA HIS A 50 -4.98 -1.18 1.07
C HIS A 50 -6.43 -0.87 0.64
N LYS A 51 -7.37 -0.86 1.59
CA LYS A 51 -8.78 -0.51 1.37
C LYS A 51 -9.00 1.00 1.36
N ILE A 52 -8.25 1.71 2.20
CA ILE A 52 -8.20 3.18 2.23
C ILE A 52 -6.78 3.71 2.10
N ASN A 53 -6.65 4.98 1.75
CA ASN A 53 -5.44 5.75 1.90
C ASN A 53 -5.65 6.78 3.03
N LEU A 54 -5.22 6.47 4.25
CA LEU A 54 -5.30 7.38 5.37
C LEU A 54 -4.26 8.49 5.17
N LEU A 55 -4.74 9.73 5.02
CA LEU A 55 -3.90 10.87 4.68
C LEU A 55 -3.29 11.54 5.91
N GLY A 56 -3.95 11.43 7.07
CA GLY A 56 -3.54 12.07 8.31
C GLY A 56 -4.67 12.14 9.33
N THR A 57 -4.32 12.56 10.54
CA THR A 57 -5.23 12.65 11.68
C THR A 57 -5.31 14.08 12.18
N ILE A 58 -6.53 14.53 12.45
CA ILE A 58 -6.84 15.77 13.12
C ILE A 58 -7.36 15.44 14.51
N VAL A 59 -6.84 16.11 15.53
CA VAL A 59 -7.24 15.93 16.92
C VAL A 59 -8.01 17.16 17.39
N THR A 60 -9.31 17.00 17.58
CA THR A 60 -10.26 18.05 18.01
C THR A 60 -10.65 17.84 19.47
N SER A 61 -9.69 18.12 20.34
CA SER A 61 -9.75 17.82 21.77
C SER A 61 -9.40 19.05 22.61
N ASP A 62 -9.94 19.15 23.82
CA ASP A 62 -9.47 20.08 24.85
C ASP A 62 -8.53 19.41 25.88
N ASP A 63 -8.11 18.17 25.63
CA ASP A 63 -7.14 17.43 26.42
C ASP A 63 -5.71 17.61 25.86
N PRO A 64 -4.75 18.08 26.68
CA PRO A 64 -3.38 18.35 26.22
C PRO A 64 -2.58 17.08 25.86
N PHE A 65 -3.05 15.89 26.25
CA PHE A 65 -2.42 14.61 25.94
C PHE A 65 -3.07 13.89 24.76
N ALA A 66 -4.19 14.38 24.23
CA ALA A 66 -4.89 13.72 23.13
C ALA A 66 -4.00 13.55 21.89
N VAL A 67 -3.30 14.61 21.47
CA VAL A 67 -2.43 14.54 20.29
C VAL A 67 -1.19 13.68 20.49
N THR A 68 -0.60 13.66 21.69
CA THR A 68 0.52 12.77 22.00
C THR A 68 0.06 11.32 22.11
N CYS A 69 -1.17 11.08 22.58
CA CYS A 69 -1.83 9.77 22.55
C CYS A 69 -1.99 9.28 21.11
N VAL A 70 -2.51 10.10 20.19
CA VAL A 70 -2.56 9.73 18.75
C VAL A 70 -1.16 9.51 18.18
N SER A 71 -0.17 10.30 18.57
CA SER A 71 1.22 10.09 18.14
C SER A 71 1.77 8.74 18.61
N ALA A 72 1.43 8.29 19.83
CA ALA A 72 1.79 6.97 20.34
C ALA A 72 1.09 5.83 19.57
N PHE A 73 -0.19 6.00 19.22
CA PHE A 73 -0.88 5.08 18.31
C PHE A 73 -0.20 5.04 16.94
N ASN A 74 0.10 6.20 16.35
CA ASN A 74 0.80 6.28 15.08
C ASN A 74 2.14 5.52 15.14
N ALA A 75 2.97 5.77 16.16
CA ALA A 75 4.25 5.10 16.34
C ALA A 75 4.09 3.57 16.47
N TYR A 76 3.19 3.10 17.35
CA TYR A 76 2.96 1.67 17.56
C TYR A 76 2.47 0.95 16.30
N TYR A 77 1.58 1.57 15.54
CA TYR A 77 1.03 1.00 14.32
C TYR A 77 1.93 1.22 13.09
N GLY A 78 3.10 1.84 13.21
CA GLY A 78 4.02 2.08 12.10
C GLY A 78 3.52 3.15 11.12
N MET A 79 2.87 4.17 11.66
CA MET A 79 2.22 5.29 10.97
C MET A 79 2.81 6.65 11.40
N GLY A 80 4.06 6.67 11.89
CA GLY A 80 4.73 7.89 12.38
C GLY A 80 4.83 9.01 11.34
N ASP A 81 4.87 8.66 10.05
CA ASP A 81 4.91 9.62 8.94
C ASP A 81 3.56 10.29 8.64
N LEU A 82 2.45 9.83 9.24
CA LEU A 82 1.13 10.43 9.01
C LEU A 82 1.08 11.85 9.60
N PRO A 83 0.70 12.87 8.78
CA PRO A 83 0.46 14.21 9.28
C PRO A 83 -0.56 14.22 10.43
N LEU A 84 -0.19 14.93 11.51
CA LEU A 84 -0.96 15.01 12.74
C LEU A 84 -1.18 16.48 13.10
N GLY A 85 -2.45 16.90 13.17
CA GLY A 85 -2.85 18.26 13.56
C GLY A 85 -3.61 18.28 14.87
N PHE A 86 -3.45 19.34 15.66
CA PHE A 86 -4.15 19.55 16.92
C PHE A 86 -4.95 20.85 16.91
N LEU A 87 -6.18 20.82 17.44
CA LEU A 87 -6.95 22.03 17.71
C LEU A 87 -6.16 22.90 18.71
N LYS A 88 -5.84 24.14 18.35
CA LYS A 88 -5.08 25.07 19.21
C LYS A 88 -5.83 26.37 19.46
N GLY A 89 -5.66 27.01 20.61
CA GLY A 89 -6.33 28.28 20.91
C GLY A 89 -7.76 28.11 21.44
N GLN A 90 -8.04 26.98 22.08
CA GLN A 90 -9.12 26.80 23.03
C GLN A 90 -8.87 27.69 24.26
N SER A 91 -9.93 28.12 24.93
CA SER A 91 -9.82 28.99 26.13
C SER A 91 -9.18 28.29 27.33
N PHE A 92 -9.28 26.97 27.40
CA PHE A 92 -8.68 26.14 28.44
C PHE A 92 -8.34 24.76 27.87
N LEU A 93 -7.30 24.12 28.40
CA LEU A 93 -7.00 22.72 28.17
C LEU A 93 -7.07 21.98 29.51
N LYS A 94 -7.76 20.85 29.52
CA LYS A 94 -8.00 20.06 30.72
C LYS A 94 -7.54 18.62 30.48
N ASN A 95 -6.69 18.09 31.34
CA ASN A 95 -6.52 16.64 31.38
C ASN A 95 -7.74 16.02 32.05
N HIS A 96 -8.57 15.33 31.27
CA HIS A 96 -9.82 14.73 31.76
C HIS A 96 -10.07 13.33 31.24
N SER A 97 -9.36 12.92 30.18
CA SER A 97 -9.44 11.57 29.67
C SER A 97 -9.04 10.54 30.72
N ARG A 98 -9.63 9.35 30.61
CA ARG A 98 -9.24 8.19 31.43
C ARG A 98 -7.92 7.55 30.99
N TYR A 99 -7.43 7.86 29.78
CA TYR A 99 -6.32 7.12 29.20
C TYR A 99 -5.29 7.95 28.40
N THR A 100 -5.64 9.10 27.82
CA THR A 100 -4.72 9.83 26.90
C THR A 100 -3.37 10.14 27.53
N ARG A 101 -3.38 10.59 28.80
CA ARG A 101 -2.15 10.89 29.55
C ARG A 101 -1.30 9.65 29.76
N GLN A 102 -1.87 8.58 30.31
CA GLN A 102 -1.15 7.36 30.60
C GLN A 102 -0.55 6.75 29.32
N ILE A 103 -1.30 6.75 28.21
CA ILE A 103 -0.76 6.28 26.94
C ILE A 103 0.40 7.16 26.46
N SER A 104 0.26 8.48 26.57
CA SER A 104 1.34 9.42 26.21
C SER A 104 2.60 9.22 27.06
N GLU A 105 2.44 8.89 28.35
CA GLU A 105 3.57 8.69 29.27
C GLU A 105 4.22 7.30 29.14
N GLU A 106 3.44 6.26 28.78
CA GLU A 106 3.91 4.86 28.76
C GLU A 106 4.42 4.39 27.39
N PHE A 107 4.00 5.03 26.28
CA PHE A 107 4.28 4.56 24.92
C PHE A 107 5.19 5.51 24.15
N PRO A 108 6.11 5.00 23.30
CA PRO A 108 6.91 5.84 22.42
C PRO A 108 6.05 6.66 21.47
N HIS A 109 6.40 7.93 21.29
CA HIS A 109 5.74 8.84 20.35
C HIS A 109 6.71 9.92 19.85
N ASP A 110 6.46 10.48 18.67
CA ASP A 110 7.37 11.41 18.00
C ASP A 110 7.13 12.88 18.37
N LEU A 111 6.04 13.16 19.09
CA LEU A 111 5.63 14.51 19.44
C LEU A 111 5.92 14.85 20.92
N PRO A 112 6.84 15.78 21.26
CA PRO A 112 7.17 16.06 22.66
C PRO A 112 5.99 16.58 23.49
N SER A 113 5.14 17.43 22.90
CA SER A 113 3.94 17.95 23.54
C SER A 113 2.94 18.50 22.52
N TRP A 114 1.71 18.76 22.94
CA TRP A 114 0.71 19.43 22.11
C TRP A 114 1.14 20.82 21.60
N LYS A 115 2.09 21.48 22.28
CA LYS A 115 2.62 22.79 21.85
C LYS A 115 3.40 22.67 20.54
N ASP A 116 4.00 21.52 20.31
CA ASP A 116 4.83 21.23 19.14
C ASP A 116 4.02 20.72 17.94
N ALA A 117 2.73 20.40 18.15
CA ALA A 117 1.85 19.90 17.09
C ALA A 117 1.58 20.99 16.03
N GLU A 118 1.41 20.59 14.77
CA GLU A 118 0.86 21.49 13.76
C GLU A 118 -0.62 21.82 14.07
N THR A 119 -1.11 22.98 13.67
CA THR A 119 -2.53 23.33 13.91
C THR A 119 -3.42 22.44 13.05
N ALA A 120 -4.56 22.00 13.59
CA ALA A 120 -5.57 21.25 12.86
C ALA A 120 -5.95 21.91 11.54
N THR A 121 -6.13 23.24 11.54
CA THR A 121 -6.44 24.02 10.33
C THR A 121 -5.35 23.93 9.27
N ASN A 122 -4.07 24.08 9.63
CA ASN A 122 -2.97 23.97 8.67
C ASN A 122 -2.85 22.55 8.12
N THR A 123 -2.95 21.54 8.98
CA THR A 123 -2.91 20.12 8.57
C THR A 123 -4.04 19.82 7.59
N TYR A 124 -5.28 20.20 7.91
CA TYR A 124 -6.42 20.05 7.00
C TYR A 124 -6.15 20.70 5.63
N ARG A 125 -5.72 21.96 5.61
CA ARG A 125 -5.48 22.70 4.37
C ARG A 125 -4.37 22.06 3.53
N LYS A 126 -3.27 21.65 4.16
CA LYS A 126 -2.17 20.93 3.53
C LYS A 126 -2.64 19.62 2.87
N LEU A 127 -3.38 18.79 3.61
CA LEU A 127 -3.87 17.50 3.13
C LEU A 127 -4.87 17.64 1.98
N LEU A 128 -5.78 18.61 2.06
CA LEU A 128 -6.75 18.88 1.00
C LEU A 128 -6.08 19.47 -0.24
N ALA A 129 -5.20 20.47 -0.08
CA ALA A 129 -4.49 21.09 -1.20
C ALA A 129 -3.64 20.09 -1.98
N GLY A 130 -2.98 19.15 -1.29
CA GLY A 130 -2.20 18.08 -1.92
C GLY A 130 -3.02 16.95 -2.55
N SER A 131 -4.35 16.98 -2.46
CA SER A 131 -5.22 15.95 -2.99
C SER A 131 -5.87 16.34 -4.32
N PRO A 132 -6.18 15.37 -5.22
CA PRO A 132 -7.03 15.59 -6.38
C PRO A 132 -8.41 16.10 -5.97
N ASP A 133 -9.06 16.79 -6.90
CA ASP A 133 -10.42 17.27 -6.70
C ASP A 133 -11.39 16.10 -6.53
N HIS A 134 -12.43 16.31 -5.70
CA HIS A 134 -13.47 15.34 -5.41
C HIS A 134 -12.96 13.93 -4.99
N SER A 135 -11.84 13.87 -4.27
CA SER A 135 -11.17 12.61 -3.92
C SER A 135 -11.12 12.32 -2.42
N VAL A 136 -11.26 13.34 -1.57
CA VAL A 136 -11.07 13.20 -0.12
C VAL A 136 -12.38 12.92 0.59
N VAL A 137 -12.35 11.94 1.47
CA VAL A 137 -13.37 11.67 2.48
C VAL A 137 -12.90 12.28 3.80
N ILE A 138 -13.76 13.07 4.43
CA ILE A 138 -13.56 13.52 5.81
C ILE A 138 -14.39 12.61 6.71
N LEU A 139 -13.76 12.04 7.74
CA LEU A 139 -14.39 11.22 8.76
C LEU A 139 -14.27 11.96 10.09
N THR A 140 -15.35 12.59 10.56
CA THR A 140 -15.39 13.21 11.89
C THR A 140 -16.04 12.25 12.86
N ILE A 141 -15.29 11.85 13.88
CA ILE A 141 -15.71 10.99 14.99
C ILE A 141 -15.68 11.72 16.33
N GLY A 142 -15.16 12.95 16.38
CA GLY A 142 -15.28 13.84 17.52
C GLY A 142 -16.00 15.15 17.20
N HIS A 143 -15.72 16.18 18.00
CA HIS A 143 -16.29 17.52 17.87
C HIS A 143 -15.95 18.20 16.53
N LEU A 144 -16.74 19.21 16.13
CA LEU A 144 -16.62 19.84 14.80
C LEU A 144 -15.85 21.17 14.78
N SER A 145 -15.22 21.60 15.88
CA SER A 145 -14.53 22.89 15.95
C SER A 145 -13.33 23.00 14.98
N SER A 146 -12.59 21.91 14.73
CA SER A 146 -11.51 21.94 13.72
C SER A 146 -12.05 22.05 12.29
N LEU A 147 -13.14 21.34 11.98
CA LEU A 147 -13.81 21.45 10.69
C LEU A 147 -14.41 22.85 10.47
N GLN A 148 -14.99 23.46 11.51
CA GLN A 148 -15.47 24.84 11.47
C GLN A 148 -14.34 25.80 11.11
N ARG A 149 -13.19 25.68 11.79
CA ARG A 149 -12.02 26.52 11.54
C ARG A 149 -11.41 26.28 10.16
N LEU A 150 -11.44 25.05 9.66
CA LEU A 150 -11.11 24.78 8.26
C LEU A 150 -12.03 25.60 7.36
N LEU A 151 -13.36 25.49 7.48
CA LEU A 151 -14.31 26.19 6.62
C LEU A 151 -14.15 27.72 6.66
N GLN A 152 -13.78 28.27 7.82
CA GLN A 152 -13.55 29.70 8.04
C GLN A 152 -12.15 30.18 7.61
N SER A 153 -11.21 29.27 7.35
CA SER A 153 -9.82 29.64 7.07
C SER A 153 -9.70 30.47 5.78
N PRO A 154 -8.83 31.50 5.77
CA PRO A 154 -8.51 32.23 4.54
C PRO A 154 -7.65 31.36 3.60
N ALA A 155 -7.36 31.88 2.41
CA ALA A 155 -6.29 31.34 1.57
C ALA A 155 -4.93 31.38 2.30
N ASP A 156 -4.01 30.50 1.93
CA ASP A 156 -2.69 30.39 2.55
C ASP A 156 -1.63 29.88 1.56
N GLN A 157 -0.46 29.51 2.09
CA GLN A 157 0.65 28.97 1.30
C GLN A 157 0.35 27.63 0.61
N TYR A 158 -0.65 26.86 1.07
CA TYR A 158 -1.00 25.58 0.47
C TYR A 158 -2.02 25.73 -0.67
N SER A 159 -2.92 26.71 -0.57
CA SER A 159 -3.92 26.98 -1.62
C SER A 159 -4.40 28.42 -1.63
N HIS A 160 -4.60 28.95 -2.84
CA HIS A 160 -5.24 30.24 -3.09
C HIS A 160 -6.75 30.24 -2.77
N LEU A 161 -7.35 29.06 -2.56
CA LEU A 161 -8.75 28.92 -2.15
C LEU A 161 -8.88 29.12 -0.64
N ASN A 162 -9.93 29.81 -0.21
CA ASN A 162 -10.32 29.80 1.20
C ASN A 162 -10.82 28.41 1.61
N GLY A 163 -10.98 28.18 2.90
CA GLY A 163 -11.33 26.88 3.46
C GLY A 163 -12.58 26.24 2.85
N LYS A 164 -13.68 27.00 2.78
CA LYS A 164 -14.93 26.55 2.17
C LYS A 164 -14.76 26.17 0.69
N GLN A 165 -14.08 27.00 -0.08
CA GLN A 165 -13.79 26.72 -1.50
C GLN A 165 -12.88 25.50 -1.67
N LEU A 166 -11.90 25.33 -0.79
CA LEU A 166 -10.99 24.20 -0.81
C LEU A 166 -11.73 22.89 -0.51
N VAL A 167 -12.62 22.90 0.50
CA VAL A 167 -13.52 21.77 0.78
C VAL A 167 -14.39 21.46 -0.45
N GLU A 168 -14.99 22.47 -1.06
CA GLU A 168 -15.84 22.27 -2.24
C GLU A 168 -15.08 21.71 -3.46
N ALA A 169 -13.80 22.04 -3.61
CA ALA A 169 -12.97 21.48 -4.67
C ALA A 169 -12.52 20.04 -4.35
N LYS A 170 -12.11 19.77 -3.11
CA LYS A 170 -11.31 18.57 -2.77
C LYS A 170 -12.12 17.44 -2.16
N VAL A 171 -13.16 17.77 -1.40
CA VAL A 171 -13.93 16.78 -0.65
C VAL A 171 -14.98 16.13 -1.54
N LYS A 172 -15.00 14.79 -1.49
CA LYS A 172 -15.99 13.93 -2.10
C LYS A 172 -17.21 13.76 -1.19
N ARG A 173 -16.97 13.44 0.08
CA ARG A 173 -17.99 13.09 1.06
C ARG A 173 -17.51 13.32 2.48
N TRP A 174 -18.43 13.60 3.38
CA TRP A 174 -18.20 13.64 4.82
C TRP A 174 -18.98 12.53 5.52
N TYR A 175 -18.29 11.69 6.30
CA TYR A 175 -18.90 10.78 7.27
C TYR A 175 -18.79 11.40 8.66
N CYS A 176 -19.91 11.53 9.34
CA CYS A 176 -20.03 12.22 10.62
C CYS A 176 -20.66 11.28 11.64
N MET A 177 -19.91 10.87 12.65
CA MET A 177 -20.51 10.33 13.87
C MET A 177 -21.17 11.52 14.58
N GLY A 178 -22.49 11.47 14.72
CA GLY A 178 -23.20 12.52 15.43
C GLY A 178 -24.69 12.57 15.17
N GLY A 179 -25.39 13.18 16.12
CA GLY A 179 -26.85 13.26 16.14
C GLY A 179 -27.53 11.99 16.65
N LEU A 180 -28.81 12.12 16.99
CA LEU A 180 -29.70 11.02 17.37
C LEU A 180 -30.94 11.10 16.47
N PHE A 181 -31.20 10.05 15.69
CA PHE A 181 -32.29 10.05 14.73
C PHE A 181 -33.38 9.02 15.11
N PRO A 182 -34.67 9.40 15.03
CA PRO A 182 -35.21 10.55 14.31
C PRO A 182 -35.14 11.89 15.07
N GLU A 183 -34.99 11.91 16.39
CA GLU A 183 -34.77 13.15 17.15
C GLU A 183 -34.04 12.91 18.46
N GLY A 184 -33.23 13.88 18.89
CA GLY A 184 -32.57 13.83 20.18
C GLY A 184 -31.41 14.80 20.32
N LYS A 185 -30.50 14.49 21.24
CA LYS A 185 -29.32 15.29 21.53
C LYS A 185 -28.14 14.38 21.81
N GLU A 186 -27.08 14.55 21.02
CA GLU A 186 -25.90 13.68 21.01
C GLU A 186 -24.64 14.51 21.37
N ALA A 187 -23.61 13.87 21.92
CA ALA A 187 -22.45 14.53 22.52
C ALA A 187 -21.61 15.32 21.50
N ASN A 188 -21.23 14.72 20.37
CA ASN A 188 -20.45 15.37 19.31
C ASN A 188 -21.18 16.57 18.70
N PHE A 189 -22.51 16.52 18.63
CA PHE A 189 -23.31 17.65 18.17
C PHE A 189 -23.48 18.75 19.21
N SER A 190 -23.52 18.41 20.50
CA SER A 190 -23.94 19.34 21.56
C SER A 190 -22.83 19.87 22.46
N ARG A 191 -21.65 19.24 22.46
CA ARG A 191 -20.53 19.57 23.35
C ARG A 191 -19.21 19.56 22.59
N PRO A 192 -18.18 20.23 23.13
CA PRO A 192 -18.31 21.39 24.00
C PRO A 192 -18.88 22.62 23.26
N ASP A 193 -18.94 22.57 21.92
CA ASP A 193 -19.24 23.70 21.04
C ASP A 193 -20.32 23.33 20.00
N PRO A 194 -21.62 23.39 20.37
CA PRO A 194 -22.71 23.15 19.42
C PRO A 194 -22.73 24.18 18.28
N GLY A 195 -22.14 25.35 18.48
CA GLY A 195 -22.03 26.40 17.46
C GLY A 195 -21.18 25.96 16.27
N ALA A 196 -20.14 25.15 16.49
CA ALA A 196 -19.38 24.54 15.41
C ALA A 196 -20.23 23.60 14.56
N THR A 197 -21.05 22.75 15.19
CA THR A 197 -21.96 21.82 14.50
C THR A 197 -22.97 22.57 13.63
N VAL A 198 -23.65 23.56 14.21
CA VAL A 198 -24.60 24.42 13.50
C VAL A 198 -23.93 25.12 12.31
N PHE A 199 -22.74 25.70 12.52
CA PHE A 199 -22.00 26.39 11.47
C PHE A 199 -21.59 25.46 10.33
N CYS A 200 -21.04 24.28 10.66
CA CYS A 200 -20.58 23.30 9.68
C CYS A 200 -21.75 22.83 8.82
N LEU A 201 -22.87 22.40 9.40
CA LEU A 201 -24.02 21.95 8.61
C LEU A 201 -24.64 23.07 7.76
N ALA A 202 -24.74 24.29 8.30
CA ALA A 202 -25.25 25.43 7.54
C ALA A 202 -24.35 25.82 6.35
N ASN A 203 -23.06 25.45 6.37
CA ASN A 203 -22.08 25.80 5.35
C ASN A 203 -21.62 24.63 4.48
N TRP A 204 -22.17 23.44 4.66
CA TRP A 204 -21.80 22.24 3.92
C TRP A 204 -22.72 21.98 2.74
N THR A 205 -22.15 21.85 1.53
CA THR A 205 -22.95 21.55 0.32
C THR A 205 -22.63 20.20 -0.33
N LYS A 206 -21.56 19.52 0.08
CA LYS A 206 -21.26 18.15 -0.37
C LYS A 206 -22.16 17.11 0.30
N GLU A 207 -22.02 15.86 -0.12
CA GLU A 207 -22.68 14.75 0.57
C GLU A 207 -22.16 14.63 2.01
N VAL A 208 -23.08 14.49 2.97
CA VAL A 208 -22.79 14.18 4.37
C VAL A 208 -23.63 12.99 4.83
N VAL A 209 -22.99 12.05 5.49
CA VAL A 209 -23.60 10.85 6.05
C VAL A 209 -23.49 10.92 7.57
N PHE A 210 -24.62 11.00 8.25
CA PHE A 210 -24.71 10.97 9.70
C PHE A 210 -24.86 9.53 10.18
N CYS A 211 -23.93 9.10 11.04
CA CYS A 211 -24.08 7.89 11.81
C CYS A 211 -24.57 8.27 13.21
N GLY A 212 -25.87 8.07 13.41
CA GLY A 212 -26.54 8.47 14.64
C GLY A 212 -26.22 7.57 15.83
N TRP A 213 -26.43 8.11 17.02
CA TRP A 213 -26.26 7.42 18.29
C TRP A 213 -27.03 6.08 18.36
N GLU A 214 -28.24 6.02 17.77
CA GLU A 214 -29.10 4.83 17.78
C GLU A 214 -28.53 3.64 17.00
N ILE A 215 -27.56 3.89 16.11
CA ILE A 215 -26.85 2.83 15.37
C ILE A 215 -25.72 2.28 16.24
N GLY A 216 -24.82 3.15 16.71
CA GLY A 216 -23.65 2.76 17.48
C GLY A 216 -23.99 2.13 18.84
N GLU A 217 -25.07 2.57 19.50
CA GLU A 217 -25.49 2.03 20.80
C GLU A 217 -25.77 0.52 20.73
N ARG A 218 -26.27 0.04 19.59
CA ARG A 218 -26.67 -1.37 19.42
C ARG A 218 -25.48 -2.29 19.19
N ILE A 219 -24.31 -1.75 18.84
CA ILE A 219 -23.11 -2.52 18.47
C ILE A 219 -22.12 -2.46 19.64
N ILE A 220 -21.95 -3.58 20.35
CA ILE A 220 -21.03 -3.65 21.49
C ILE A 220 -19.73 -4.33 21.08
N THR A 221 -18.60 -3.64 21.27
CA THR A 221 -17.24 -4.13 21.05
C THR A 221 -16.37 -3.80 22.26
N GLY A 222 -15.06 -4.10 22.25
CA GLY A 222 -14.20 -3.75 23.39
C GLY A 222 -14.42 -4.59 24.64
N ASP A 223 -14.95 -5.80 24.47
CA ASP A 223 -15.23 -6.73 25.55
C ASP A 223 -14.07 -7.72 25.77
N LEU A 224 -14.32 -8.75 26.59
CA LEU A 224 -13.33 -9.80 26.87
C LEU A 224 -12.86 -10.56 25.63
N ALA A 225 -13.66 -10.61 24.55
CA ALA A 225 -13.22 -11.23 23.31
C ALA A 225 -12.10 -10.41 22.65
N LEU A 226 -12.22 -9.07 22.65
CA LEU A 226 -11.12 -8.19 22.23
C LEU A 226 -9.91 -8.38 23.15
N LYS A 227 -10.10 -8.38 24.49
CA LYS A 227 -9.01 -8.54 25.47
C LYS A 227 -8.20 -9.83 25.26
N ALA A 228 -8.88 -10.92 24.89
CA ALA A 228 -8.26 -12.23 24.74
C ALA A 228 -7.31 -12.32 23.53
N GLU A 229 -7.57 -11.55 22.48
CA GLU A 229 -6.78 -11.58 21.24
C GLU A 229 -5.77 -10.43 21.14
N LEU A 230 -5.98 -9.35 21.88
CA LEU A 230 -5.19 -8.13 21.76
C LEU A 230 -3.86 -8.23 22.53
N ASN A 231 -2.76 -7.86 21.88
CA ASN A 231 -1.44 -7.79 22.53
C ASN A 231 -1.46 -6.81 23.72
N PRO A 232 -1.09 -7.22 24.95
CA PRO A 232 -1.05 -6.33 26.12
C PRO A 232 -0.13 -5.12 25.98
N LYS A 233 0.84 -5.17 25.05
CA LYS A 233 1.71 -4.03 24.72
C LYS A 233 1.12 -3.06 23.69
N ASN A 234 -0.15 -3.23 23.29
CA ASN A 234 -0.82 -2.35 22.35
C ASN A 234 -1.43 -1.13 23.09
N PRO A 235 -1.26 0.11 22.62
CA PRO A 235 -1.88 1.27 23.25
C PRO A 235 -3.41 1.18 23.28
N MET A 236 -4.05 0.54 22.31
CA MET A 236 -5.49 0.23 22.36
C MET A 236 -5.83 -0.69 23.53
N TYR A 237 -4.98 -1.68 23.85
CA TYR A 237 -5.19 -2.54 25.02
C TYR A 237 -5.23 -1.70 26.28
N ARG A 238 -4.23 -0.83 26.43
CA ARG A 238 -4.12 0.06 27.58
C ARG A 238 -5.28 1.05 27.67
N ALA A 239 -5.76 1.57 26.54
CA ALA A 239 -6.93 2.43 26.48
C ALA A 239 -8.19 1.74 27.04
N TYR A 240 -8.52 0.54 26.55
CA TYR A 240 -9.68 -0.22 27.02
C TYR A 240 -9.53 -0.70 28.48
N GLU A 241 -8.32 -1.07 28.89
CA GLU A 241 -8.01 -1.41 30.28
C GLU A 241 -8.32 -0.25 31.22
N LEU A 242 -7.78 0.93 30.93
CA LEU A 242 -7.95 2.14 31.76
C LEU A 242 -9.37 2.70 31.71
N TYR A 243 -10.03 2.62 30.54
CA TYR A 243 -11.33 3.24 30.36
C TYR A 243 -12.44 2.49 31.11
N ASN A 244 -12.52 1.16 30.95
CA ASN A 244 -13.58 0.35 31.55
C ASN A 244 -13.19 -1.11 31.87
N ASP A 245 -11.92 -1.50 31.77
CA ASP A 245 -11.43 -2.88 31.93
C ASP A 245 -12.17 -3.89 31.03
N PHE A 246 -12.29 -3.56 29.74
CA PHE A 246 -12.88 -4.43 28.71
C PHE A 246 -14.29 -4.95 29.05
N LYS A 247 -15.12 -4.09 29.66
CA LYS A 247 -16.53 -4.42 29.98
C LYS A 247 -17.47 -4.35 28.77
N GLY A 248 -16.94 -4.12 27.57
CA GLY A 248 -17.72 -3.79 26.39
C GLY A 248 -18.15 -2.32 26.38
N ARG A 249 -18.18 -1.73 25.19
CA ARG A 249 -18.65 -0.36 24.96
C ARG A 249 -19.39 -0.30 23.63
N ALA A 250 -20.36 0.60 23.54
CA ALA A 250 -21.04 0.88 22.28
C ALA A 250 -20.04 1.45 21.26
N SER A 251 -20.29 1.17 19.98
CA SER A 251 -19.30 1.34 18.92
C SER A 251 -19.75 2.43 17.95
N TRP A 252 -19.77 3.68 18.39
CA TRP A 252 -20.28 4.81 17.60
C TRP A 252 -19.29 5.25 16.53
N ASP A 253 -18.05 5.46 16.92
CA ASP A 253 -17.01 5.88 15.99
C ASP A 253 -16.62 4.74 15.04
N GLN A 254 -16.55 3.52 15.56
CA GLN A 254 -16.16 2.34 14.79
C GLN A 254 -17.18 2.06 13.69
N VAL A 255 -18.49 2.14 13.97
CA VAL A 255 -19.50 1.90 12.93
C VAL A 255 -19.46 3.00 11.86
N THR A 256 -19.12 4.23 12.24
CA THR A 256 -18.92 5.34 11.29
C THR A 256 -17.71 5.07 10.39
N ALA A 257 -16.59 4.62 10.94
CA ALA A 257 -15.41 4.21 10.18
C ALA A 257 -15.67 2.94 9.36
N PHE A 258 -16.52 2.03 9.83
CA PHE A 258 -16.87 0.79 9.13
C PHE A 258 -17.55 1.08 7.79
N LEU A 259 -18.22 2.24 7.61
CA LEU A 259 -18.76 2.69 6.32
C LEU A 259 -17.71 2.81 5.20
N LEU A 260 -16.42 2.85 5.56
CA LEU A 260 -15.30 2.84 4.60
C LEU A 260 -14.96 1.44 4.09
N ALA A 261 -15.43 0.38 4.76
CA ALA A 261 -15.21 -1.01 4.38
C ALA A 261 -16.19 -1.45 3.28
N ASP A 262 -15.72 -2.26 2.33
CA ASP A 262 -16.52 -2.76 1.20
C ASP A 262 -17.80 -3.51 1.68
N GLU A 263 -17.66 -4.25 2.78
CA GLU A 263 -18.71 -5.09 3.38
C GLU A 263 -19.77 -4.28 4.15
N ALA A 264 -19.56 -2.99 4.39
CA ALA A 264 -20.51 -2.14 5.14
C ALA A 264 -21.92 -2.19 4.56
N SER A 265 -21.99 -2.23 3.23
CA SER A 265 -23.24 -2.26 2.48
C SER A 265 -24.07 -3.54 2.68
N HIS A 266 -23.50 -4.59 3.29
CA HIS A 266 -24.24 -5.80 3.69
C HIS A 266 -25.05 -5.59 4.97
N TYR A 267 -24.62 -4.70 5.86
CA TYR A 267 -25.22 -4.50 7.18
C TYR A 267 -25.97 -3.17 7.28
N LEU A 268 -25.50 -2.16 6.57
CA LEU A 268 -25.93 -0.78 6.67
C LEU A 268 -26.43 -0.27 5.30
N GLU A 269 -27.43 0.59 5.35
CA GLU A 269 -27.91 1.35 4.20
C GLU A 269 -27.96 2.84 4.52
N LEU A 270 -27.90 3.67 3.47
CA LEU A 270 -27.91 5.12 3.58
C LEU A 270 -29.26 5.66 3.10
N ASP A 271 -30.00 6.32 3.99
CA ASP A 271 -31.28 6.96 3.68
C ASP A 271 -31.10 8.47 3.55
N ASN A 272 -31.46 9.02 2.38
CA ASN A 272 -31.42 10.46 2.11
C ASN A 272 -32.79 11.10 1.95
N ALA A 273 -33.88 10.43 2.34
CA ALA A 273 -35.24 10.95 2.22
C ALA A 273 -35.56 12.00 3.30
N GLY A 274 -34.71 13.03 3.44
CA GLY A 274 -34.87 14.08 4.42
C GLY A 274 -33.62 14.92 4.64
N SER A 275 -33.64 15.68 5.72
CA SER A 275 -32.55 16.54 6.17
C SER A 275 -32.54 16.66 7.69
N CYS A 276 -31.35 16.84 8.25
CA CYS A 276 -31.13 17.13 9.66
C CYS A 276 -31.45 18.61 9.96
N LEU A 277 -32.45 18.83 10.81
CA LEU A 277 -32.72 20.11 11.45
C LEU A 277 -31.93 20.17 12.76
N LEU A 278 -31.14 21.22 12.96
CA LEU A 278 -30.39 21.47 14.18
C LEU A 278 -30.93 22.66 14.95
N GLU A 279 -31.02 22.50 16.27
CA GLU A 279 -31.24 23.58 17.22
C GLU A 279 -29.89 24.19 17.65
N ALA A 280 -29.93 25.39 18.21
CA ALA A 280 -28.72 26.11 18.64
C ALA A 280 -27.89 25.39 19.71
N ASP A 281 -28.50 24.46 20.45
CA ASP A 281 -27.86 23.68 21.51
C ASP A 281 -27.34 22.30 21.04
N GLY A 282 -27.39 22.04 19.73
CA GLY A 282 -26.97 20.78 19.10
C GLY A 282 -28.03 19.68 19.10
N SER A 283 -29.22 19.91 19.66
CA SER A 283 -30.33 18.97 19.50
C SER A 283 -30.73 18.89 18.03
N ASN A 284 -31.09 17.70 17.56
CA ASN A 284 -31.35 17.44 16.15
C ASN A 284 -32.67 16.70 15.92
N ARG A 285 -33.25 16.87 14.73
CA ARG A 285 -34.38 16.10 14.22
C ARG A 285 -34.21 15.80 12.74
N TRP A 286 -34.50 14.58 12.31
CA TRP A 286 -34.65 14.23 10.90
C TRP A 286 -36.01 14.67 10.38
N ILE A 287 -36.01 15.57 9.40
CA ILE A 287 -37.23 16.00 8.72
C ILE A 287 -37.35 15.21 7.42
N SER A 288 -38.27 14.24 7.39
CA SER A 288 -38.55 13.47 6.18
C SER A 288 -38.98 14.38 5.04
N GLY A 289 -38.46 14.14 3.84
CA GLY A 289 -38.70 15.04 2.72
C GLY A 289 -38.07 14.60 1.41
N LYS A 290 -37.78 15.56 0.54
CA LYS A 290 -37.13 15.30 -0.75
C LYS A 290 -35.71 14.78 -0.52
N LYS A 291 -35.28 13.91 -1.43
CA LYS A 291 -33.89 13.42 -1.43
C LYS A 291 -32.90 14.57 -1.58
N GLY A 292 -31.90 14.61 -0.72
CA GLY A 292 -30.87 15.65 -0.68
C GLY A 292 -29.45 15.10 -0.62
N ASN A 293 -28.51 15.97 -0.24
CA ASN A 293 -27.11 15.65 0.01
C ASN A 293 -26.85 15.11 1.43
N GLN A 294 -27.87 15.05 2.27
CA GLN A 294 -27.76 14.54 3.64
C GLN A 294 -28.31 13.12 3.69
N PHE A 295 -27.58 12.25 4.40
CA PHE A 295 -27.92 10.85 4.57
C PHE A 295 -27.86 10.50 6.06
N ILE A 296 -28.71 9.59 6.50
CA ILE A 296 -28.59 8.90 7.79
C ILE A 296 -28.31 7.43 7.56
N VAL A 297 -27.53 6.83 8.46
CA VAL A 297 -27.28 5.39 8.45
C VAL A 297 -28.49 4.66 9.03
N ARG A 298 -28.92 3.60 8.35
CA ARG A 298 -29.92 2.65 8.85
C ARG A 298 -29.35 1.24 8.80
N PHE A 299 -29.80 0.39 9.72
CA PHE A 299 -29.58 -1.04 9.60
C PHE A 299 -30.42 -1.59 8.44
N ARG A 300 -29.84 -2.52 7.67
CA ARG A 300 -30.64 -3.30 6.72
C ARG A 300 -31.67 -4.17 7.44
N PRO A 301 -32.78 -4.51 6.77
CA PRO A 301 -33.69 -5.54 7.25
C PRO A 301 -32.90 -6.81 7.57
N GLU A 302 -33.16 -7.40 8.75
CA GLU A 302 -32.55 -8.66 9.21
C GLU A 302 -31.05 -8.61 9.53
N VAL A 303 -30.47 -7.42 9.73
CA VAL A 303 -29.07 -7.31 10.13
C VAL A 303 -28.77 -8.15 11.38
N ASN A 304 -27.69 -8.94 11.33
CA ASN A 304 -27.14 -9.58 12.51
C ASN A 304 -26.13 -8.63 13.16
N VAL A 305 -26.59 -7.88 14.17
CA VAL A 305 -25.75 -6.88 14.86
C VAL A 305 -24.55 -7.51 15.57
N LYS A 306 -24.67 -8.75 16.04
CA LYS A 306 -23.56 -9.47 16.67
C LYS A 306 -22.47 -9.83 15.66
N GLU A 307 -22.87 -10.23 14.45
CA GLU A 307 -21.94 -10.47 13.35
C GLU A 307 -21.22 -9.19 12.95
N LEU A 308 -21.95 -8.08 12.82
CA LEU A 308 -21.37 -6.75 12.57
C LEU A 308 -20.36 -6.35 13.65
N ALA A 309 -20.69 -6.54 14.93
CA ALA A 309 -19.76 -6.29 16.04
C ALA A 309 -18.49 -7.17 15.94
N GLY A 310 -18.63 -8.42 15.50
CA GLY A 310 -17.50 -9.31 15.22
C GLY A 310 -16.61 -8.76 14.09
N LYS A 311 -17.20 -8.29 12.99
CA LYS A 311 -16.47 -7.67 11.88
C LYS A 311 -15.70 -6.43 12.30
N ILE A 312 -16.31 -5.58 13.13
CA ILE A 312 -15.66 -4.41 13.70
C ILE A 312 -14.51 -4.82 14.62
N THR A 313 -14.73 -5.81 15.50
CA THR A 313 -13.69 -6.35 16.39
C THR A 313 -12.51 -6.92 15.60
N ASP A 314 -12.77 -7.64 14.51
CA ASP A 314 -11.73 -8.16 13.62
C ASP A 314 -10.87 -7.04 13.00
N LEU A 315 -11.49 -5.92 12.60
CA LEU A 315 -10.76 -4.75 12.10
C LEU A 315 -9.95 -4.07 13.20
N MET A 316 -10.49 -3.95 14.42
CA MET A 316 -9.74 -3.42 15.58
C MET A 316 -8.51 -4.27 15.91
N LEU A 317 -8.63 -5.60 15.78
CA LEU A 317 -7.54 -6.55 16.00
C LEU A 317 -6.51 -6.58 14.86
N GLY A 318 -6.77 -5.94 13.72
CA GLY A 318 -5.91 -6.03 12.55
C GLY A 318 -5.96 -7.38 11.86
N LYS A 319 -7.06 -8.14 12.01
CA LYS A 319 -7.24 -9.39 11.27
C LYS A 319 -7.32 -9.11 9.77
N ASN A 320 -6.91 -10.09 8.97
CA ASN A 320 -6.87 -9.98 7.51
C ASN A 320 -6.01 -8.82 6.98
N ILE A 321 -5.19 -8.16 7.82
CA ILE A 321 -3.97 -7.54 7.32
C ILE A 321 -3.19 -8.71 6.76
N LEU A 322 -3.25 -8.87 5.43
CA LEU A 322 -2.32 -9.73 4.73
C LEU A 322 -0.96 -9.24 5.17
N ASP A 323 -0.25 -10.09 5.91
CA ASP A 323 1.10 -9.80 6.26
C ASP A 323 1.90 -9.84 4.95
N TYR A 324 1.94 -8.69 4.28
CA TYR A 324 2.88 -8.45 3.21
C TYR A 324 4.30 -8.30 3.79
N SER A 325 4.47 -8.38 5.12
CA SER A 325 5.67 -9.00 5.67
C SER A 325 5.62 -10.48 5.29
N TYR A 326 6.06 -10.74 4.06
CA TYR A 326 6.64 -11.99 3.61
C TYR A 326 5.87 -13.24 4.08
N LEU A 327 4.86 -13.66 3.32
CA LEU A 327 4.71 -15.10 3.13
C LEU A 327 5.82 -15.47 2.13
N PRO A 328 7.01 -15.92 2.59
CA PRO A 328 8.05 -16.32 1.65
C PRO A 328 7.44 -17.37 0.74
N TRP A 329 7.66 -17.23 -0.56
CA TRP A 329 7.42 -18.33 -1.48
C TRP A 329 8.06 -19.58 -0.87
N VAL A 330 7.32 -20.69 -0.78
CA VAL A 330 7.84 -21.94 -0.19
C VAL A 330 8.16 -22.90 -1.31
N GLY A 331 9.36 -23.48 -1.27
CA GLY A 331 9.85 -24.40 -2.31
C GLY A 331 10.46 -23.69 -3.52
N LYS A 332 10.52 -24.38 -4.65
CA LYS A 332 11.12 -23.84 -5.88
C LYS A 332 10.23 -22.77 -6.51
N SER A 333 10.80 -21.70 -7.05
CA SER A 333 10.04 -20.67 -7.78
C SER A 333 9.35 -21.21 -9.03
N VAL A 334 9.95 -22.21 -9.67
CA VAL A 334 9.42 -22.90 -10.86
C VAL A 334 9.65 -24.40 -10.72
N ASP A 335 8.66 -25.18 -11.14
CA ASP A 335 8.85 -26.61 -11.37
C ASP A 335 9.38 -26.86 -12.80
N PHE A 336 10.61 -27.35 -12.90
CA PHE A 336 11.22 -27.68 -14.19
C PHE A 336 10.71 -28.99 -14.79
N SER A 337 9.86 -29.75 -14.08
CA SER A 337 9.29 -31.01 -14.57
C SER A 337 8.38 -30.84 -15.80
N HIS A 338 7.83 -29.64 -16.00
CA HIS A 338 7.00 -29.26 -17.15
C HIS A 338 7.77 -29.20 -18.49
N GLY A 339 9.10 -29.38 -18.46
CA GLY A 339 9.95 -29.38 -19.64
C GLY A 339 10.41 -27.97 -20.05
N PRO A 340 11.10 -27.84 -21.20
CA PRO A 340 11.73 -26.59 -21.61
C PRO A 340 10.72 -25.51 -21.97
N LEU A 341 11.10 -24.24 -21.79
CA LEU A 341 10.28 -23.11 -22.23
C LEU A 341 10.18 -23.04 -23.77
N ALA A 342 8.98 -22.74 -24.25
CA ALA A 342 8.60 -22.51 -25.62
C ALA A 342 7.76 -21.23 -25.76
N VAL A 343 7.66 -20.71 -26.98
CA VAL A 343 6.75 -19.58 -27.29
C VAL A 343 5.34 -20.14 -27.43
N SER A 344 4.36 -19.51 -26.79
CA SER A 344 2.95 -19.90 -26.90
C SER A 344 2.47 -19.91 -28.36
N GLU A 345 1.45 -20.71 -28.68
CA GLU A 345 0.91 -20.82 -30.05
C GLU A 345 0.48 -19.46 -30.63
N ASN A 346 -0.11 -18.60 -29.78
CA ASN A 346 -0.52 -17.25 -30.15
C ASN A 346 0.63 -16.22 -30.14
N LYS A 347 1.85 -16.64 -29.79
CA LYS A 347 3.08 -15.84 -29.76
C LYS A 347 3.04 -14.63 -28.82
N ARG A 348 2.27 -14.70 -27.73
CA ARG A 348 2.11 -13.60 -26.77
C ARG A 348 2.79 -13.82 -25.43
N PHE A 349 3.10 -15.07 -25.06
CA PHE A 349 3.73 -15.40 -23.79
C PHE A 349 4.57 -16.66 -23.92
N LEU A 350 5.22 -17.06 -22.83
CA LEU A 350 6.00 -18.29 -22.75
C LEU A 350 5.18 -19.38 -22.07
N VAL A 351 5.36 -20.60 -22.54
CA VAL A 351 4.80 -21.82 -21.93
C VAL A 351 5.94 -22.82 -21.72
N HIS A 352 5.75 -23.78 -20.85
CA HIS A 352 6.54 -25.00 -20.85
C HIS A 352 6.10 -25.94 -21.98
N ALA A 353 6.91 -26.96 -22.28
CA ALA A 353 6.67 -27.90 -23.37
C ALA A 353 5.34 -28.64 -23.25
N ASP A 354 4.83 -28.85 -22.04
CA ASP A 354 3.53 -29.45 -21.76
C ASP A 354 2.33 -28.49 -21.85
N GLY A 355 2.58 -27.20 -22.18
CA GLY A 355 1.56 -26.16 -22.27
C GLY A 355 1.36 -25.35 -20.99
N THR A 356 2.04 -25.68 -19.88
CA THR A 356 1.94 -24.92 -18.62
C THR A 356 2.40 -23.47 -18.82
N PRO A 357 1.56 -22.46 -18.50
CA PRO A 357 1.95 -21.06 -18.67
C PRO A 357 3.16 -20.67 -17.82
N PHE A 358 4.08 -19.90 -18.42
CA PHE A 358 5.23 -19.33 -17.74
C PHE A 358 5.15 -17.80 -17.74
N PHE A 359 4.96 -17.23 -16.55
CA PHE A 359 5.03 -15.78 -16.36
C PHE A 359 6.48 -15.36 -16.07
N TYR A 360 7.08 -14.53 -16.91
CA TYR A 360 8.46 -14.06 -16.72
C TYR A 360 8.50 -12.95 -15.65
N MET A 361 8.86 -13.30 -14.41
CA MET A 361 9.10 -12.37 -13.31
C MET A 361 10.60 -12.28 -13.04
N GLY A 362 11.25 -11.32 -13.69
CA GLY A 362 12.70 -11.15 -13.69
C GLY A 362 13.22 -10.14 -12.66
N ASP A 363 14.38 -10.43 -12.06
CA ASP A 363 15.24 -9.43 -11.43
C ASP A 363 16.57 -9.33 -12.20
N THR A 364 17.25 -8.19 -12.06
CA THR A 364 18.48 -7.87 -12.77
C THR A 364 19.68 -7.87 -11.84
N ALA A 365 20.64 -8.76 -12.08
CA ALA A 365 21.92 -8.85 -11.39
C ALA A 365 23.06 -9.03 -12.41
N TRP A 366 23.31 -8.00 -13.22
CA TRP A 366 24.28 -8.07 -14.33
C TRP A 366 25.64 -8.64 -13.89
N GLU A 367 26.19 -8.11 -12.81
CA GLU A 367 27.53 -8.45 -12.30
C GLU A 367 27.53 -9.66 -11.33
N LEU A 368 26.48 -10.49 -11.32
CA LEU A 368 26.28 -11.60 -10.37
C LEU A 368 27.52 -12.50 -10.24
N PHE A 369 28.08 -12.95 -11.37
CA PHE A 369 29.23 -13.86 -11.40
C PHE A 369 30.55 -13.16 -11.04
N HIS A 370 30.67 -11.87 -11.33
CA HIS A 370 31.93 -11.14 -11.24
C HIS A 370 32.13 -10.47 -9.88
N ARG A 371 31.10 -9.85 -9.31
CA ARG A 371 31.26 -8.95 -8.15
C ARG A 371 30.80 -9.51 -6.82
N LEU A 372 30.07 -10.61 -6.81
CA LEU A 372 29.54 -11.20 -5.58
C LEU A 372 30.35 -12.42 -5.15
N THR A 373 30.49 -12.56 -3.84
CA THR A 373 30.95 -13.80 -3.18
C THR A 373 29.85 -14.86 -3.21
N GLU A 374 30.18 -16.11 -2.88
CA GLU A 374 29.19 -17.20 -2.86
C GLU A 374 28.08 -16.93 -1.85
N GLU A 375 28.43 -16.43 -0.67
CA GLU A 375 27.49 -16.13 0.42
C GLU A 375 26.53 -15.00 0.01
N GLU A 376 27.04 -13.98 -0.70
CA GLU A 376 26.22 -12.88 -1.23
C GLU A 376 25.26 -13.37 -2.31
N ILE A 377 25.70 -14.28 -3.18
CA ILE A 377 24.87 -14.89 -4.22
C ILE A 377 23.79 -15.75 -3.60
N ASP A 378 24.12 -16.62 -2.64
CA ASP A 378 23.13 -17.46 -1.97
C ASP A 378 22.07 -16.62 -1.27
N ARG A 379 22.49 -15.56 -0.56
CA ARG A 379 21.59 -14.60 0.08
C ARG A 379 20.70 -13.88 -0.95
N TYR A 380 21.28 -13.45 -2.07
CA TYR A 380 20.54 -12.77 -3.12
C TYR A 380 19.50 -13.69 -3.77
N LEU A 381 19.92 -14.88 -4.23
CA LEU A 381 19.05 -15.85 -4.88
C LEU A 381 17.93 -16.33 -3.94
N GLU A 382 18.23 -16.55 -2.66
CA GLU A 382 17.21 -16.91 -1.67
C GLU A 382 16.20 -15.78 -1.48
N ASN A 383 16.68 -14.55 -1.33
CA ASN A 383 15.78 -13.41 -1.21
C ASN A 383 14.86 -13.24 -2.43
N ARG A 384 15.38 -13.49 -3.64
CA ARG A 384 14.59 -13.46 -4.88
C ARG A 384 13.58 -14.59 -4.95
N ARG A 385 13.99 -15.80 -4.59
CA ARG A 385 13.11 -16.97 -4.51
C ARG A 385 11.94 -16.70 -3.56
N GLU A 386 12.22 -16.26 -2.33
CA GLU A 386 11.19 -15.97 -1.33
C GLU A 386 10.20 -14.87 -1.77
N LYS A 387 10.61 -13.97 -2.66
CA LYS A 387 9.75 -12.92 -3.25
C LYS A 387 8.98 -13.38 -4.48
N GLY A 388 9.11 -14.64 -4.90
CA GLY A 388 8.43 -15.18 -6.07
C GLY A 388 9.03 -14.77 -7.42
N PHE A 389 10.26 -14.25 -7.44
CA PHE A 389 10.98 -14.10 -8.71
C PHE A 389 11.29 -15.48 -9.29
N ASN A 390 11.28 -15.59 -10.61
CA ASN A 390 11.56 -16.84 -11.31
C ASN A 390 12.62 -16.73 -12.40
N VAL A 391 13.11 -15.52 -12.72
CA VAL A 391 14.27 -15.31 -13.61
C VAL A 391 15.25 -14.33 -12.99
N ILE A 392 16.54 -14.65 -13.06
CA ILE A 392 17.65 -13.75 -12.71
C ILE A 392 18.44 -13.43 -13.97
N GLN A 393 18.51 -12.17 -14.36
CA GLN A 393 19.27 -11.73 -15.53
C GLN A 393 20.71 -11.39 -15.11
N ALA A 394 21.69 -12.04 -15.74
CA ALA A 394 23.11 -11.90 -15.41
C ALA A 394 23.98 -12.05 -16.67
N VAL A 395 25.21 -11.51 -16.64
CA VAL A 395 26.13 -11.57 -17.77
C VAL A 395 27.40 -12.33 -17.44
N ILE A 396 27.82 -13.24 -18.34
CA ILE A 396 29.04 -14.05 -18.18
C ILE A 396 30.29 -13.18 -18.31
N LEU A 397 30.42 -12.39 -19.38
CA LEU A 397 31.54 -11.45 -19.55
C LEU A 397 31.05 -10.04 -19.22
N ALA A 398 31.31 -9.61 -17.98
CA ALA A 398 30.68 -8.45 -17.38
C ALA A 398 31.18 -7.08 -17.91
N GLU A 399 30.40 -6.02 -17.71
CA GLU A 399 30.66 -4.69 -18.27
C GLU A 399 31.83 -3.99 -17.55
N LEU A 400 31.78 -3.96 -16.21
CA LEU A 400 32.60 -3.07 -15.39
C LEU A 400 34.01 -3.62 -15.16
N ASP A 401 34.79 -3.66 -16.24
CA ASP A 401 36.15 -4.22 -16.36
C ASP A 401 36.23 -5.75 -16.13
N GLY A 402 35.13 -6.47 -16.38
CA GLY A 402 35.01 -7.91 -16.11
C GLY A 402 35.91 -8.85 -16.92
N LEU A 403 36.78 -8.32 -17.79
CA LEU A 403 37.83 -9.10 -18.45
C LEU A 403 39.17 -9.03 -17.71
N ASN A 404 39.49 -7.87 -17.12
CA ASN A 404 40.80 -7.61 -16.52
C ASN A 404 40.75 -7.64 -14.99
N THR A 405 39.64 -7.19 -14.40
CA THR A 405 39.41 -7.37 -12.97
C THR A 405 38.96 -8.81 -12.73
N PRO A 406 39.65 -9.58 -11.86
CA PRO A 406 39.21 -10.92 -11.52
C PRO A 406 37.88 -10.90 -10.75
N ASP A 407 37.14 -12.01 -10.82
CA ASP A 407 36.01 -12.26 -9.92
C ASP A 407 36.46 -12.30 -8.45
N ARG A 408 35.49 -12.46 -7.55
CA ARG A 408 35.79 -12.55 -6.10
C ARG A 408 36.62 -13.78 -5.70
N ASN A 409 36.80 -14.75 -6.60
CA ASN A 409 37.63 -15.93 -6.41
C ASN A 409 39.03 -15.78 -7.04
N GLY A 410 39.32 -14.63 -7.65
CA GLY A 410 40.61 -14.36 -8.31
C GLY A 410 40.71 -14.88 -9.75
N ASN A 411 39.61 -15.35 -10.34
CA ASN A 411 39.59 -15.88 -11.71
C ASN A 411 39.22 -14.79 -12.72
N ARG A 412 39.79 -14.85 -13.91
CA ARG A 412 39.33 -14.06 -15.07
C ARG A 412 38.56 -14.97 -16.02
N PRO A 413 37.62 -14.45 -16.82
CA PRO A 413 36.80 -15.32 -17.66
C PRO A 413 37.56 -15.94 -18.85
N LEU A 414 38.63 -15.30 -19.31
CA LEU A 414 39.36 -15.69 -20.51
C LEU A 414 40.88 -15.59 -20.26
N VAL A 415 41.64 -16.53 -20.81
CA VAL A 415 43.10 -16.45 -20.84
C VAL A 415 43.51 -15.41 -21.88
N ASN A 416 44.30 -14.41 -21.48
CA ASN A 416 44.76 -13.30 -22.33
C ASN A 416 43.64 -12.56 -23.09
N ASN A 417 42.42 -12.53 -22.53
CA ASN A 417 41.22 -11.96 -23.17
C ASN A 417 40.87 -12.59 -24.54
N ASP A 418 41.34 -13.82 -24.81
CA ASP A 418 41.03 -14.56 -26.03
C ASP A 418 39.73 -15.38 -25.86
N PRO A 419 38.64 -15.09 -26.61
CA PRO A 419 37.41 -15.86 -26.53
C PRO A 419 37.52 -17.33 -26.94
N ALA A 420 38.61 -17.73 -27.60
CA ALA A 420 38.91 -19.12 -27.90
C ALA A 420 39.53 -19.87 -26.71
N GLN A 421 39.91 -19.17 -25.64
CA GLN A 421 40.52 -19.73 -24.43
C GLN A 421 39.75 -19.33 -23.15
N PRO A 422 38.52 -19.86 -22.96
CA PRO A 422 37.80 -19.76 -21.70
C PRO A 422 38.65 -20.27 -20.52
N ASP A 423 38.67 -19.53 -19.42
CA ASP A 423 39.31 -19.99 -18.20
C ASP A 423 38.40 -20.96 -17.44
N GLU A 424 38.86 -22.20 -17.27
CA GLU A 424 38.03 -23.26 -16.69
C GLU A 424 37.64 -22.99 -15.23
N ALA A 425 38.47 -22.28 -14.46
CA ALA A 425 38.16 -21.95 -13.06
C ALA A 425 37.00 -20.95 -12.97
N TYR A 426 36.99 -19.92 -13.82
CA TYR A 426 35.87 -18.99 -13.93
C TYR A 426 34.58 -19.69 -14.41
N PHE A 427 34.66 -20.56 -15.42
CA PHE A 427 33.46 -21.23 -15.93
C PHE A 427 32.91 -22.28 -14.96
N ASN A 428 33.77 -22.96 -14.19
CA ASN A 428 33.31 -23.79 -13.06
C ASN A 428 32.56 -22.97 -11.99
N TRP A 429 32.98 -21.73 -11.77
CA TRP A 429 32.27 -20.80 -10.88
C TRP A 429 30.88 -20.41 -11.43
N VAL A 430 30.79 -20.09 -12.71
CA VAL A 430 29.51 -19.82 -13.40
C VAL A 430 28.56 -21.02 -13.29
N ASP A 431 29.04 -22.23 -13.57
CA ASP A 431 28.28 -23.48 -13.47
C ASP A 431 27.68 -23.68 -12.08
N ARG A 432 28.49 -23.43 -11.05
CA ARG A 432 28.07 -23.55 -9.64
C ARG A 432 26.90 -22.62 -9.32
N ILE A 433 26.95 -21.37 -9.79
CA ILE A 433 25.89 -20.38 -9.56
C ILE A 433 24.61 -20.74 -10.33
N ILE A 434 24.73 -21.19 -11.58
CA ILE A 434 23.56 -21.62 -12.38
C ILE A 434 22.86 -22.81 -11.68
N ASN A 435 23.63 -23.76 -11.15
CA ASN A 435 23.09 -24.88 -10.39
C ASN A 435 22.42 -24.45 -9.06
N LYS A 436 22.98 -23.47 -8.35
CA LYS A 436 22.33 -22.87 -7.16
C LYS A 436 21.00 -22.21 -7.51
N ALA A 437 20.93 -21.48 -8.62
CA ALA A 437 19.68 -20.93 -9.12
C ALA A 437 18.67 -22.05 -9.47
N ALA A 438 19.12 -23.12 -10.14
CA ALA A 438 18.29 -24.26 -10.49
C ALA A 438 17.71 -24.97 -9.25
N ALA A 439 18.51 -25.15 -8.19
CA ALA A 439 18.06 -25.75 -6.94
C ALA A 439 16.91 -24.96 -6.29
N LYS A 440 16.85 -23.65 -6.53
CA LYS A 440 15.81 -22.72 -6.05
C LYS A 440 14.65 -22.52 -7.03
N GLY A 441 14.68 -23.17 -8.20
CA GLY A 441 13.65 -22.99 -9.24
C GLY A 441 13.77 -21.68 -10.01
N LEU A 442 14.95 -21.07 -10.06
CA LEU A 442 15.21 -19.82 -10.77
C LEU A 442 15.85 -20.11 -12.13
N TYR A 443 15.28 -19.53 -13.20
CA TYR A 443 15.94 -19.44 -14.49
C TYR A 443 17.06 -18.39 -14.47
N MET A 444 18.15 -18.67 -15.17
CA MET A 444 19.19 -17.71 -15.51
C MET A 444 18.89 -17.13 -16.89
N GLY A 445 18.48 -15.86 -16.91
CA GLY A 445 18.46 -15.01 -18.09
C GLY A 445 19.90 -14.63 -18.45
N LEU A 446 20.58 -15.52 -19.17
CA LEU A 446 22.03 -15.50 -19.29
C LEU A 446 22.48 -14.78 -20.55
N LEU A 447 23.26 -13.73 -20.36
CA LEU A 447 23.92 -13.01 -21.45
C LEU A 447 25.33 -13.60 -21.65
N PRO A 448 25.69 -14.04 -22.87
CA PRO A 448 27.04 -14.54 -23.16
C PRO A 448 28.15 -13.53 -22.88
N THR A 449 27.86 -12.25 -23.09
CA THR A 449 28.82 -11.14 -22.95
C THR A 449 28.07 -9.81 -22.91
N TRP A 450 28.65 -8.79 -22.27
CA TRP A 450 28.15 -7.43 -22.36
C TRP A 450 28.55 -6.77 -23.69
N GLY A 451 27.80 -5.75 -24.07
CA GLY A 451 27.94 -5.14 -25.39
C GLY A 451 29.32 -4.54 -25.69
N ASP A 452 30.09 -4.11 -24.69
CA ASP A 452 31.40 -3.46 -24.88
C ASP A 452 32.50 -4.40 -25.36
N LYS A 453 32.24 -5.71 -25.34
CA LYS A 453 33.13 -6.74 -25.87
C LYS A 453 32.85 -7.04 -27.34
N VAL A 454 31.73 -6.55 -27.88
CA VAL A 454 31.29 -6.76 -29.27
C VAL A 454 31.33 -5.45 -30.07
N ASP A 455 30.79 -4.37 -29.50
CA ASP A 455 30.81 -3.03 -30.09
C ASP A 455 31.05 -2.03 -28.96
N LYS A 456 32.21 -1.37 -28.96
CA LYS A 456 32.65 -0.59 -27.80
C LYS A 456 31.68 0.51 -27.43
N GLN A 457 30.97 1.18 -28.36
CA GLN A 457 30.17 2.41 -28.18
C GLN A 457 30.52 3.25 -26.93
N TRP A 458 30.10 2.81 -25.73
CA TRP A 458 30.60 3.23 -24.40
C TRP A 458 31.02 2.03 -23.52
N GLY A 459 31.77 2.29 -22.44
CA GLY A 459 32.24 1.27 -21.50
C GLY A 459 33.75 1.01 -21.61
N ILE A 460 34.25 0.14 -20.73
CA ILE A 460 35.70 -0.07 -20.58
C ILE A 460 36.24 -0.87 -21.78
N GLY A 461 35.48 -1.85 -22.28
CA GLY A 461 35.92 -2.78 -23.32
C GLY A 461 36.93 -3.80 -22.77
N PRO A 462 37.91 -4.26 -23.57
CA PRO A 462 38.05 -4.06 -25.01
C PRO A 462 37.02 -4.85 -25.84
N VAL A 463 36.91 -4.51 -27.13
CA VAL A 463 36.20 -5.35 -28.11
C VAL A 463 37.06 -6.57 -28.40
N ILE A 464 36.58 -7.75 -28.03
CA ILE A 464 37.27 -9.04 -28.19
C ILE A 464 36.58 -9.96 -29.20
N PHE A 465 35.32 -9.67 -29.54
CA PHE A 465 34.56 -10.46 -30.50
C PHE A 465 34.61 -9.89 -31.92
N ASN A 466 34.67 -10.79 -32.88
CA ASN A 466 34.54 -10.53 -34.31
C ASN A 466 33.85 -11.73 -34.99
N GLU A 467 33.60 -11.64 -36.29
CA GLU A 467 32.89 -12.68 -37.05
C GLU A 467 33.60 -14.05 -37.01
N ARG A 468 34.92 -14.09 -36.80
CA ARG A 468 35.70 -15.33 -36.82
C ARG A 468 35.68 -16.09 -35.50
N ASN A 469 35.66 -15.38 -34.36
CA ASN A 469 35.78 -16.02 -33.04
C ASN A 469 34.45 -16.16 -32.27
N ILE A 470 33.43 -15.33 -32.58
CA ILE A 470 32.18 -15.31 -31.81
C ILE A 470 31.40 -16.63 -31.88
N ALA A 471 31.49 -17.32 -33.02
CA ALA A 471 30.87 -18.62 -33.22
C ALA A 471 31.56 -19.71 -32.38
N GLY A 472 32.87 -19.62 -32.17
CA GLY A 472 33.62 -20.56 -31.32
C GLY A 472 33.17 -20.46 -29.87
N TYR A 473 33.14 -19.23 -29.34
CA TYR A 473 32.68 -18.95 -27.98
C TYR A 473 31.20 -19.32 -27.77
N GLY A 474 30.33 -18.98 -28.72
CA GLY A 474 28.92 -19.38 -28.68
C GLY A 474 28.73 -20.91 -28.62
N ARG A 475 29.53 -21.67 -29.38
CA ARG A 475 29.50 -23.14 -29.36
C ARG A 475 29.99 -23.70 -28.03
N PHE A 476 31.05 -23.11 -27.46
CA PHE A 476 31.55 -23.48 -26.14
C PHE A 476 30.45 -23.35 -25.08
N LEU A 477 29.78 -22.18 -25.01
CA LEU A 477 28.68 -21.96 -24.08
C LEU A 477 27.51 -22.90 -24.32
N ALA A 478 27.07 -23.05 -25.57
CA ALA A 478 25.96 -23.94 -25.91
C ALA A 478 26.27 -25.38 -25.51
N ASN A 479 27.47 -25.88 -25.78
CA ASN A 479 27.88 -27.24 -25.40
C ASN A 479 27.98 -27.42 -23.88
N ARG A 480 28.50 -26.42 -23.16
CA ARG A 480 28.64 -26.48 -21.70
C ARG A 480 27.28 -26.48 -20.99
N TYR A 481 26.33 -25.72 -21.53
CA TYR A 481 25.07 -25.38 -20.85
C TYR A 481 23.81 -26.04 -21.43
N LYS A 482 23.92 -26.86 -22.48
CA LYS A 482 22.77 -27.52 -23.14
C LYS A 482 21.89 -28.35 -22.20
N ASP A 483 22.48 -28.99 -21.20
CA ASP A 483 21.79 -29.91 -20.30
C ASP A 483 21.25 -29.21 -19.03
N TYR A 484 21.47 -27.89 -18.92
CA TYR A 484 20.96 -27.10 -17.80
C TYR A 484 19.49 -26.72 -18.06
N PRO A 485 18.55 -27.12 -17.19
CA PRO A 485 17.12 -26.92 -17.44
C PRO A 485 16.68 -25.47 -17.27
N ASN A 486 17.51 -24.65 -16.61
CA ASN A 486 17.14 -23.34 -16.12
C ASN A 486 17.84 -22.19 -16.88
N ILE A 487 18.09 -22.33 -18.18
CA ILE A 487 18.74 -21.26 -18.98
C ILE A 487 17.79 -20.66 -20.01
N ILE A 488 17.73 -19.32 -19.98
CA ILE A 488 17.10 -18.47 -20.99
C ILE A 488 18.21 -17.61 -21.58
N TRP A 489 18.57 -17.85 -22.84
CA TRP A 489 19.58 -17.04 -23.51
C TRP A 489 19.04 -15.64 -23.84
N ILE A 490 19.74 -14.61 -23.37
CA ILE A 490 19.45 -13.22 -23.69
C ILE A 490 20.60 -12.69 -24.54
N ILE A 491 20.25 -12.14 -25.69
CA ILE A 491 21.19 -11.48 -26.58
C ILE A 491 20.98 -9.97 -26.40
N GLY A 492 21.93 -9.27 -25.77
CA GLY A 492 21.76 -7.87 -25.38
C GLY A 492 23.00 -7.23 -24.74
N GLY A 493 22.84 -5.98 -24.29
CA GLY A 493 23.91 -5.13 -23.73
C GLY A 493 23.74 -3.64 -24.06
N ASP A 494 22.48 -3.18 -24.08
CA ASP A 494 22.03 -1.81 -24.41
C ASP A 494 22.52 -1.22 -25.74
N ARG A 495 22.90 -2.07 -26.71
CA ARG A 495 23.50 -1.65 -27.99
C ARG A 495 22.74 -2.15 -29.20
N ASN A 496 22.74 -1.34 -30.25
CA ASN A 496 22.28 -1.74 -31.58
C ASN A 496 23.19 -2.86 -32.10
N GLY A 497 22.64 -4.05 -32.30
CA GLY A 497 23.34 -5.23 -32.82
C GLY A 497 23.73 -5.14 -34.30
N ALA A 498 24.30 -4.02 -34.74
CA ALA A 498 24.60 -3.68 -36.13
C ALA A 498 25.67 -4.56 -36.80
N MET A 499 26.17 -5.60 -36.11
CA MET A 499 26.82 -6.76 -36.71
C MET A 499 25.82 -7.93 -36.79
N PRO A 500 24.88 -7.94 -37.76
CA PRO A 500 23.84 -8.96 -37.87
C PRO A 500 24.37 -10.40 -38.01
N ILE A 501 25.63 -10.59 -38.43
CA ILE A 501 26.27 -11.91 -38.60
C ILE A 501 26.74 -12.48 -37.25
N CYS A 502 27.25 -11.64 -36.35
CA CYS A 502 27.78 -12.06 -35.05
C CYS A 502 26.68 -12.58 -34.11
N LEU A 503 25.59 -11.82 -33.97
CA LEU A 503 24.48 -12.19 -33.08
C LEU A 503 23.61 -13.31 -33.66
N SER A 504 23.50 -13.40 -34.99
CA SER A 504 22.80 -14.52 -35.64
C SER A 504 23.56 -15.84 -35.51
N GLY A 505 24.90 -15.83 -35.61
CA GLY A 505 25.74 -17.00 -35.38
C GLY A 505 25.61 -17.57 -33.95
N MET A 506 25.63 -16.69 -32.94
CA MET A 506 25.34 -17.05 -31.55
C MET A 506 23.91 -17.58 -31.38
N ARG A 507 22.90 -16.88 -31.93
CA ARG A 507 21.48 -17.25 -31.83
C ARG A 507 21.15 -18.59 -32.49
N TRP A 508 21.81 -18.94 -33.59
CA TRP A 508 21.59 -20.19 -34.31
C TRP A 508 22.17 -21.39 -33.54
N GLN A 509 23.36 -21.24 -32.98
CA GLN A 509 24.03 -22.32 -32.24
C GLN A 509 23.42 -22.60 -30.86
N MET A 510 22.94 -21.56 -30.18
CA MET A 510 22.19 -21.72 -28.91
C MET A 510 20.79 -22.31 -29.10
N ARG A 511 20.25 -22.30 -30.33
CA ARG A 511 19.00 -23.01 -30.68
C ARG A 511 19.22 -24.48 -31.05
N SER A 512 20.37 -24.84 -31.62
CA SER A 512 20.67 -26.21 -32.05
C SER A 512 21.08 -27.16 -30.92
N SER A 513 21.13 -26.69 -29.68
CA SER A 513 21.53 -27.46 -28.50
C SER A 513 20.35 -27.93 -27.64
N ARG A 514 19.11 -27.87 -28.16
CA ARG A 514 17.90 -28.41 -27.53
C ARG A 514 17.28 -29.51 -28.38
#